data_AF-A0A519V3N1-F1
#
_entry.id   AF-A0A519V3N1-F1
#
_cell.length_a   1.000
_cell.length_b   1.000
_cell.length_c   1.000
_cell.angle_alpha   90.00
_cell.angle_beta   90.00
_cell.angle_gamma   90.00
#
_symmetry.space_group_name_H-M   'P 1'
#
loop_
_entity.id
_entity.type
_entity.pdbx_description
1 polymer ?
#
loop_
_entity_poly.entity_id
_entity_poly.type
_entity_poly.pdbx_seq_one_letter_code
_entity_poly.pdbx_strand_id
1 'polypeptide(L)'
;MRTLFLKVWLALLLAGSAGHPAAAQAPAEPPFTLECRSGARVGGDKQQFCEVRDLAMPVPVGQPLLIHGATSSTTVRGWDGPDVRIKVLIQSGGRTQEEARTRVQAVAVTAAGNTLRAVLPDLDVERLVRYEVFVPRQTALVVSATTGNLRFEN
;
A
#
# COMPACT_ATOMS: atom_id res chain seq x y z
N MET A 1 -21.94 -81.02 29.65
CA MET A 1 -21.41 -79.74 30.19
C MET A 1 -20.47 -79.17 29.13
N ARG A 2 -20.95 -78.34 28.19
CA ARG A 2 -21.01 -76.86 28.24
C ARG A 2 -19.63 -76.22 28.47
N THR A 3 -19.02 -75.68 27.39
CA THR A 3 -18.35 -74.35 27.23
C THR A 3 -17.48 -74.34 25.95
N LEU A 4 -17.90 -73.61 24.90
CA LEU A 4 -17.49 -72.24 24.52
C LEU A 4 -16.08 -72.14 23.88
N PHE A 5 -15.99 -72.27 22.56
CA PHE A 5 -14.86 -71.80 21.76
C PHE A 5 -15.20 -70.42 21.17
N LEU A 6 -14.48 -69.41 21.63
CA LEU A 6 -14.61 -67.99 21.31
C LEU A 6 -14.01 -67.72 19.92
N LYS A 7 -14.82 -67.32 18.94
CA LYS A 7 -14.35 -66.86 17.62
C LYS A 7 -13.84 -65.42 17.73
N VAL A 8 -12.53 -65.23 17.68
CA VAL A 8 -11.90 -63.91 17.52
C VAL A 8 -11.99 -63.52 16.05
N TRP A 9 -12.77 -62.48 15.75
CA TRP A 9 -12.78 -61.82 14.44
C TRP A 9 -11.92 -60.56 14.54
N LEU A 10 -10.79 -60.56 13.83
CA LEU A 10 -9.91 -59.40 13.69
C LEU A 10 -10.40 -58.59 12.49
N ALA A 11 -11.11 -57.48 12.73
CA ALA A 11 -11.50 -56.54 11.69
C ALA A 11 -10.38 -55.51 11.46
N LEU A 12 -9.75 -55.58 10.29
CA LEU A 12 -8.71 -54.65 9.84
C LEU A 12 -9.38 -53.33 9.39
N LEU A 13 -9.26 -52.27 10.19
CA LEU A 13 -9.70 -50.92 9.82
C LEU A 13 -8.55 -50.18 9.10
N LEU A 14 -8.59 -50.16 7.78
CA LEU A 14 -7.81 -49.25 6.94
C LEU A 14 -8.48 -47.86 6.96
N ALA A 15 -8.07 -47.02 7.91
CA ALA A 15 -8.46 -45.61 7.92
C ALA A 15 -7.59 -44.83 6.90
N GLY A 16 -8.17 -44.54 5.74
CA GLY A 16 -7.57 -43.67 4.73
C GLY A 16 -7.50 -42.22 5.22
N SER A 17 -6.28 -41.68 5.28
CA SER A 17 -6.03 -40.26 5.55
C SER A 17 -6.41 -39.43 4.33
N ALA A 18 -7.57 -38.78 4.36
CA ALA A 18 -7.94 -37.75 3.40
C ALA A 18 -7.02 -36.51 3.59
N GLY A 19 -5.98 -36.41 2.78
CA GLY A 19 -5.14 -35.22 2.68
C GLY A 19 -5.96 -34.05 2.18
N HIS A 20 -6.30 -33.12 3.07
CA HIS A 20 -6.92 -31.85 2.68
C HIS A 20 -5.82 -30.95 2.10
N PRO A 21 -5.96 -30.43 0.87
CA PRO A 21 -5.07 -29.39 0.39
C PRO A 21 -5.18 -28.17 1.31
N ALA A 22 -4.10 -27.88 2.03
CA ALA A 22 -3.96 -26.64 2.77
C ALA A 22 -3.93 -25.50 1.74
N ALA A 23 -5.03 -24.75 1.64
CA ALA A 23 -5.03 -23.47 0.95
C ALA A 23 -3.99 -22.59 1.65
N ALA A 24 -2.91 -22.24 0.95
CA ALA A 24 -1.94 -21.28 1.44
C ALA A 24 -2.67 -19.97 1.77
N GLN A 25 -2.65 -19.57 3.03
CA GLN A 25 -3.24 -18.31 3.47
C GLN A 25 -2.41 -17.18 2.85
N ALA A 26 -3.04 -16.39 1.97
CA ALA A 26 -2.42 -15.16 1.49
C ALA A 26 -2.10 -14.26 2.70
N PRO A 27 -0.93 -13.61 2.74
CA PRO A 27 -0.59 -12.71 3.84
C PRO A 27 -1.65 -11.64 4.01
N ALA A 28 -1.99 -11.33 5.26
CA ALA A 28 -2.95 -10.29 5.56
C ALA A 28 -2.45 -8.94 5.03
N GLU A 29 -3.30 -8.27 4.26
CA GLU A 29 -3.00 -6.97 3.68
C GLU A 29 -2.89 -5.91 4.80
N PRO A 30 -1.72 -5.26 5.00
CA PRO A 30 -1.59 -4.28 6.05
C PRO A 30 -2.41 -3.02 5.73
N PRO A 31 -3.05 -2.39 6.74
CA PRO A 31 -3.82 -1.19 6.54
C PRO A 31 -2.90 0.01 6.31
N PHE A 32 -3.34 0.90 5.43
CA PHE A 32 -2.75 2.24 5.33
C PHE A 32 -3.14 3.08 6.55
N THR A 33 -2.26 4.02 6.90
CA THR A 33 -2.44 4.98 7.99
C THR A 33 -2.56 6.42 7.51
N LEU A 34 -2.28 6.67 6.23
CA LEU A 34 -2.38 7.98 5.60
C LEU A 34 -3.85 8.35 5.34
N GLU A 35 -4.26 9.49 5.86
CA GLU A 35 -5.64 9.97 5.80
C GLU A 35 -5.71 11.50 5.69
N CYS A 36 -6.78 12.02 5.09
CA CYS A 36 -7.07 13.45 5.12
C CYS A 36 -7.50 13.86 6.53
N ARG A 37 -6.57 14.37 7.32
CA ARG A 37 -6.91 14.93 8.64
C ARG A 37 -7.46 16.35 8.50
N SER A 38 -8.58 16.63 9.16
CA SER A 38 -9.07 17.99 9.34
C SER A 38 -8.02 18.83 10.09
N GLY A 39 -7.64 19.98 9.51
CA GLY A 39 -6.74 20.94 10.16
C GLY A 39 -5.24 20.79 9.89
N ALA A 40 -4.79 19.82 9.07
CA ALA A 40 -3.47 19.96 8.45
C ALA A 40 -3.51 21.23 7.59
N ARG A 41 -2.66 22.22 7.83
CA ARG A 41 -2.71 23.52 7.13
C ARG A 41 -1.61 23.61 6.08
N VAL A 42 -1.97 23.86 4.83
CA VAL A 42 -1.07 24.35 3.78
C VAL A 42 -1.17 25.87 3.77
N GLY A 43 -0.29 26.52 4.53
CA GLY A 43 -0.14 27.98 4.61
C GLY A 43 -1.34 28.76 5.18
N GLY A 44 -1.16 29.39 6.34
CA GLY A 44 -1.98 30.49 6.87
C GLY A 44 -3.50 30.30 6.86
N ASP A 45 -4.23 31.40 6.59
CA ASP A 45 -5.69 31.49 6.61
C ASP A 45 -6.37 30.94 5.33
N LYS A 46 -5.66 30.15 4.52
CA LYS A 46 -6.18 29.62 3.26
C LYS A 46 -7.23 28.54 3.52
N GLN A 47 -8.25 28.51 2.68
CA GLN A 47 -9.18 27.38 2.60
C GLN A 47 -8.42 26.14 2.12
N GLN A 48 -8.65 25.00 2.75
CA GLN A 48 -7.89 23.78 2.50
C GLN A 48 -8.73 22.75 1.76
N PHE A 49 -8.09 21.99 0.88
CA PHE A 49 -8.67 20.80 0.30
C PHE A 49 -7.63 19.66 0.30
N CYS A 50 -8.12 18.44 0.52
CA CYS A 50 -7.32 17.23 0.58
C CYS A 50 -8.03 16.11 -0.18
N GLU A 51 -7.25 15.31 -0.88
CA GLU A 51 -7.70 14.11 -1.59
C GLU A 51 -6.74 12.95 -1.30
N VAL A 52 -7.30 11.75 -1.13
CA VAL A 52 -6.54 10.50 -1.06
C VAL A 52 -6.81 9.70 -2.33
N ARG A 53 -5.75 9.20 -2.95
CA ARG A 53 -5.79 8.33 -4.13
C ARG A 53 -5.12 7.01 -3.83
N ASP A 54 -5.83 5.93 -4.12
CA ASP A 54 -5.33 4.58 -3.97
C ASP A 54 -4.91 4.05 -5.34
N LEU A 55 -3.66 3.59 -5.43
CA LEU A 55 -3.11 2.98 -6.63
C LEU A 55 -2.47 1.64 -6.28
N ALA A 56 -2.31 0.80 -7.30
CA ALA A 56 -1.49 -0.38 -7.22
C ALA A 56 -0.70 -0.52 -8.52
N MET A 57 0.47 -1.15 -8.44
CA MET A 57 1.24 -1.54 -9.61
C MET A 57 1.98 -2.87 -9.34
N PRO A 58 2.22 -3.69 -10.38
CA PRO A 58 3.03 -4.88 -10.23
C PRO A 58 4.44 -4.53 -9.77
N VAL A 59 5.10 -5.45 -9.07
CA VAL A 59 6.52 -5.31 -8.72
C VAL A 59 7.38 -5.31 -9.98
N PRO A 60 8.28 -4.33 -10.15
CA PRO A 60 9.20 -4.31 -11.29
C PRO A 60 10.17 -5.51 -11.25
N VAL A 61 10.32 -6.21 -12.37
CA VAL A 61 11.24 -7.34 -12.49
C VAL A 61 12.57 -6.88 -13.10
N GLY A 62 13.69 -7.23 -12.45
CA GLY A 62 15.03 -6.94 -12.95
C GLY A 62 15.45 -5.46 -12.86
N GLN A 63 14.64 -4.61 -12.23
CA GLN A 63 14.90 -3.18 -12.07
C GLN A 63 14.40 -2.72 -10.70
N PRO A 64 15.01 -1.69 -10.08
CA PRO A 64 14.48 -1.12 -8.86
C PRO A 64 13.16 -0.37 -9.11
N LEU A 65 12.27 -0.38 -8.12
CA LEU A 65 11.12 0.51 -8.05
C LEU A 65 11.59 1.93 -7.70
N LEU A 66 11.22 2.87 -8.55
CA LEU A 66 11.53 4.29 -8.46
C LEU A 66 10.36 5.02 -7.82
N ILE A 67 10.57 5.67 -6.66
CA ILE A 67 9.54 6.44 -5.96
C ILE A 67 10.00 7.89 -5.86
N HIS A 68 9.30 8.79 -6.58
CA HIS A 68 9.69 10.19 -6.69
C HIS A 68 8.49 11.16 -6.69
N GLY A 69 8.77 12.45 -6.52
CA GLY A 69 7.77 13.52 -6.68
C GLY A 69 6.91 13.79 -5.45
N ALA A 70 7.20 13.17 -4.31
CA ALA A 70 6.65 13.61 -3.03
C ALA A 70 7.26 14.97 -2.64
N THR A 71 6.41 15.88 -2.15
CA THR A 71 6.80 17.23 -1.72
C THR A 71 6.70 17.41 -0.21
N SER A 72 6.30 16.37 0.54
CA SER A 72 6.21 16.44 2.00
C SER A 72 6.72 15.21 2.74
N SER A 73 6.17 14.01 2.48
CA SER A 73 6.66 12.80 3.16
C SER A 73 6.47 11.56 2.31
N THR A 74 7.36 10.61 2.46
CA THR A 74 7.21 9.26 1.87
C THR A 74 7.51 8.23 2.95
N THR A 75 6.52 7.40 3.26
CA THR A 75 6.68 6.22 4.11
C THR A 75 6.63 4.99 3.22
N VAL A 76 7.67 4.16 3.28
CA VAL A 76 7.75 2.88 2.57
C VAL A 76 7.76 1.75 3.59
N ARG A 77 6.87 0.77 3.40
CA ARG A 77 6.68 -0.38 4.30
C ARG A 77 6.89 -1.69 3.55
N GLY A 78 7.73 -2.56 4.08
CA GLY A 78 7.78 -3.94 3.63
C GLY A 78 6.46 -4.67 3.89
N TRP A 79 5.97 -5.45 2.92
CA TRP A 79 4.85 -6.38 3.14
C TRP A 79 5.04 -7.66 2.35
N ASP A 80 4.22 -8.68 2.65
CA ASP A 80 4.39 -10.04 2.12
C ASP A 80 3.50 -10.33 0.89
N GLY A 81 2.78 -9.34 0.37
CA GLY A 81 1.97 -9.50 -0.83
C GLY A 81 2.74 -9.36 -2.15
N PRO A 82 2.10 -9.63 -3.28
CA PRO A 82 2.75 -9.71 -4.59
C PRO A 82 2.90 -8.36 -5.31
N ASP A 83 2.12 -7.35 -4.92
CA ASP A 83 2.03 -6.07 -5.62
C ASP A 83 2.60 -4.91 -4.81
N VAL A 84 2.84 -3.78 -5.47
CA VAL A 84 3.08 -2.51 -4.79
C VAL A 84 1.74 -1.83 -4.56
N ARG A 85 1.39 -1.59 -3.29
CA ARG A 85 0.17 -0.86 -2.92
C ARG A 85 0.52 0.55 -2.50
N ILE A 86 -0.21 1.53 -3.01
CA ILE A 86 0.16 2.94 -2.90
C ILE A 86 -1.06 3.72 -2.42
N LYS A 87 -0.88 4.52 -1.38
CA LYS A 87 -1.81 5.57 -0.99
C LYS A 87 -1.11 6.91 -1.12
N VAL A 88 -1.72 7.82 -1.88
CA VAL A 88 -1.22 9.17 -2.10
C VAL A 88 -2.19 10.16 -1.50
N LEU A 89 -1.70 11.01 -0.61
CA LEU A 89 -2.45 12.15 -0.12
C LEU A 89 -1.93 13.41 -0.77
N ILE A 90 -2.85 14.15 -1.39
CA ILE A 90 -2.57 15.42 -2.05
C ILE A 90 -3.36 16.50 -1.32
N GLN A 91 -2.68 17.57 -0.95
CA GLN A 91 -3.28 18.68 -0.21
C GLN A 91 -2.81 20.02 -0.75
N SER A 92 -3.72 20.99 -0.85
CA SER A 92 -3.38 22.37 -1.18
C SER A 92 -4.32 23.35 -0.49
N GLY A 93 -3.86 24.60 -0.37
CA GLY A 93 -4.64 25.73 0.09
C GLY A 93 -5.04 26.65 -1.06
N GLY A 94 -6.15 27.37 -0.93
CA GLY A 94 -6.65 28.36 -1.89
C GLY A 94 -7.37 29.52 -1.20
N ARG A 95 -7.67 30.59 -1.95
CA ARG A 95 -8.52 31.69 -1.47
C ARG A 95 -9.95 31.22 -1.26
N THR A 96 -10.39 30.25 -2.05
CA THR A 96 -11.65 29.54 -1.90
C THR A 96 -11.40 28.04 -1.78
N GLN A 97 -12.38 27.30 -1.24
CA GLN A 97 -12.31 25.84 -1.21
C GLN A 97 -12.25 25.24 -2.63
N GLU A 98 -12.94 25.87 -3.60
CA GLU A 98 -12.93 25.41 -4.98
C GLU A 98 -11.57 25.60 -5.65
N GLU A 99 -10.91 26.72 -5.40
CA GLU A 99 -9.52 26.92 -5.86
C GLU A 99 -8.59 25.86 -5.26
N ALA A 100 -8.72 25.57 -3.96
CA ALA A 100 -7.94 24.52 -3.30
C ALA A 100 -8.19 23.14 -3.93
N ARG A 101 -9.45 22.82 -4.25
CA ARG A 101 -9.84 21.58 -4.94
C ARG A 101 -9.22 21.48 -6.32
N THR A 102 -9.33 22.52 -7.14
CA THR A 102 -8.74 22.56 -8.48
C THR A 102 -7.22 22.36 -8.42
N ARG A 103 -6.53 22.96 -7.45
CA ARG A 103 -5.08 22.79 -7.26
C ARG A 103 -4.69 21.35 -6.95
N VAL A 104 -5.48 20.67 -6.11
CA VAL A 104 -5.26 19.25 -5.77
C VAL A 104 -5.52 18.35 -6.98
N GLN A 105 -6.61 18.59 -7.71
CA GLN A 105 -6.98 17.80 -8.90
C GLN A 105 -5.97 17.95 -10.03
N ALA A 106 -5.29 19.10 -10.13
CA ALA A 106 -4.28 19.35 -11.16
C ALA A 106 -2.99 18.52 -10.98
N VAL A 107 -2.76 17.89 -9.83
CA VAL A 107 -1.60 17.01 -9.62
C VAL A 107 -1.85 15.70 -10.35
N ALA A 108 -0.96 15.34 -11.28
CA ALA A 108 -0.97 14.03 -11.92
C ALA A 108 -0.16 13.02 -11.10
N VAL A 109 -0.71 11.83 -10.86
CA VAL A 109 -0.01 10.75 -10.16
C VAL A 109 -0.02 9.52 -11.06
N THR A 110 1.16 8.96 -11.33
CA THR A 110 1.35 7.80 -12.19
C THR A 110 2.08 6.70 -11.43
N ALA A 111 1.56 5.47 -11.50
CA ALA A 111 2.20 4.25 -11.01
C ALA A 111 2.25 3.26 -12.18
N ALA A 112 3.36 3.22 -12.91
CA ALA A 112 3.49 2.44 -14.14
C ALA A 112 4.94 2.02 -14.41
N GLY A 113 5.12 0.86 -15.05
CA GLY A 113 6.44 0.29 -15.30
C GLY A 113 7.17 0.05 -13.97
N ASN A 114 8.29 0.75 -13.77
CA ASN A 114 9.04 0.74 -12.51
C ASN A 114 8.97 2.06 -11.73
N THR A 115 8.02 2.96 -12.04
CA THR A 115 8.01 4.31 -11.48
C THR A 115 6.66 4.68 -10.84
N LEU A 116 6.72 5.14 -9.60
CA LEU A 116 5.72 5.95 -8.92
C LEU A 116 6.16 7.42 -8.95
N ARG A 117 5.35 8.29 -9.53
CA ARG A 117 5.65 9.73 -9.64
C ARG A 117 4.40 10.60 -9.55
N ALA A 118 4.53 11.70 -8.82
CA ALA A 118 3.61 12.83 -8.89
C ALA A 118 4.25 13.95 -9.73
N VAL A 119 3.45 14.57 -10.58
CA VAL A 119 3.83 15.71 -11.42
C VAL A 119 2.95 16.89 -11.06
N LEU A 120 3.59 17.99 -10.68
CA LEU A 120 2.93 19.24 -10.31
C LEU A 120 3.00 20.18 -11.53
N PRO A 121 1.87 20.70 -12.04
CA PRO A 121 1.85 21.51 -13.27
C PRO A 121 2.40 22.93 -13.07
N ASP A 122 2.39 23.44 -11.84
CA ASP A 122 2.87 24.77 -11.46
C ASP A 122 3.65 24.64 -10.15
N LEU A 123 4.95 24.94 -10.19
CA LEU A 123 5.87 24.78 -9.05
C LEU A 123 5.79 25.93 -8.04
N ASP A 124 5.24 27.09 -8.43
CA ASP A 124 5.10 28.25 -7.55
C ASP A 124 3.89 28.10 -6.61
N VAL A 125 2.98 27.17 -6.94
CA VAL A 125 1.82 26.86 -6.12
C VAL A 125 2.13 25.69 -5.18
N GLU A 126 2.16 26.02 -3.88
CA GLU A 126 2.36 25.05 -2.81
C GLU A 126 1.32 23.93 -2.81
N ARG A 127 1.81 22.69 -2.91
CA ARG A 127 1.04 21.46 -2.80
C ARG A 127 1.84 20.46 -1.98
N LEU A 128 1.18 19.83 -1.02
CA LEU A 128 1.77 18.75 -0.23
C LEU A 128 1.35 17.42 -0.85
N VAL A 129 2.33 16.66 -1.32
CA VAL A 129 2.18 15.29 -1.79
C VAL A 129 2.87 14.38 -0.79
N ARG A 130 2.09 13.46 -0.21
CA ARG A 130 2.56 12.44 0.72
C ARG A 130 2.28 11.06 0.15
N TYR A 131 3.26 10.17 0.28
CA TYR A 131 3.10 8.76 -0.05
C TYR A 131 3.14 7.89 1.20
N GLU A 132 2.28 6.89 1.21
CA GLU A 132 2.45 5.67 1.98
C GLU A 132 2.45 4.51 0.98
N VAL A 133 3.52 3.72 0.96
CA VAL A 133 3.74 2.67 -0.04
C VAL A 133 4.05 1.37 0.66
N PHE A 134 3.26 0.34 0.40
CA PHE A 134 3.58 -1.03 0.75
C PHE A 134 4.29 -1.69 -0.43
N VAL A 135 5.52 -2.14 -0.19
CA VAL A 135 6.41 -2.74 -1.19
C VAL A 135 6.78 -4.16 -0.77
N PRO A 136 6.72 -5.15 -1.66
CA PRO A 136 7.14 -6.51 -1.32
C PRO A 136 8.60 -6.53 -0.85
N ARG A 137 8.88 -7.22 0.27
CA ARG A 137 10.14 -7.06 1.03
C ARG A 137 11.44 -7.23 0.24
N GLN A 138 11.42 -7.98 -0.85
CA GLN A 138 12.59 -8.26 -1.69
C GLN A 138 12.72 -7.33 -2.90
N THR A 139 11.96 -6.23 -2.94
CA THR A 139 12.00 -5.25 -4.03
C THR A 139 13.15 -4.28 -3.83
N ALA A 140 14.02 -4.13 -4.84
CA ALA A 140 15.02 -3.08 -4.85
C ALA A 140 14.35 -1.70 -5.00
N LEU A 141 14.82 -0.70 -4.27
CA LEU A 141 14.19 0.63 -4.19
C LEU A 141 15.17 1.76 -4.50
N VAL A 142 14.68 2.77 -5.22
CA VAL A 142 15.29 4.09 -5.29
C VAL A 142 14.21 5.11 -4.94
N VAL A 143 14.39 5.79 -3.82
CA VAL A 143 13.40 6.75 -3.31
C VAL A 143 14.03 8.13 -3.26
N SER A 144 13.34 9.14 -3.79
CA SER A 144 13.69 10.53 -3.56
C SER A 144 12.47 11.38 -3.22
N ALA A 145 12.66 12.33 -2.32
CA ALA A 145 11.70 13.38 -2.03
C ALA A 145 12.25 14.71 -2.55
N THR A 146 11.38 15.53 -3.13
CA THR A 146 11.75 16.90 -3.55
C THR A 146 11.96 17.78 -2.33
N THR A 147 11.05 17.68 -1.37
CA THR A 147 11.10 18.36 -0.08
C THR A 147 10.45 17.43 0.95
N GLY A 148 11.10 17.23 2.09
CA GLY A 148 10.52 16.53 3.24
C GLY A 148 11.06 15.13 3.54
N ASN A 149 10.33 14.39 4.39
CA ASN A 149 10.89 13.26 5.13
C ASN A 149 10.71 11.92 4.42
N LEU A 150 11.75 11.08 4.49
CA LEU A 150 11.70 9.68 4.08
C LEU A 150 11.68 8.78 5.33
N ARG A 151 10.81 7.77 5.31
CA ARG A 151 10.67 6.78 6.38
C ARG A 151 10.58 5.39 5.77
N PHE A 152 11.33 4.45 6.32
CA PHE A 152 11.33 3.05 5.92
C PHE A 152 11.01 2.18 7.13
N GLU A 153 10.06 1.26 6.97
CA GLU A 153 9.63 0.32 8.00
C GLU A 153 9.58 -1.09 7.40
N ASN A 154 10.01 -2.09 8.17
CA ASN A 154 10.05 -3.48 7.76
C ASN A 154 9.45 -4.34 8.87
#